data_AF-A0A382V1A3-F1
#
_entry.id   AF-A0A382V1A3-F1
#
_cell.length_a   1.000
_cell.length_b   1.000
_cell.length_c   1.000
_cell.angle_alpha   90.00
_cell.angle_beta   90.00
_cell.angle_gamma   90.00
#
_symmetry.space_group_name_H-M   'P 1'
#
loop_
_entity.id
_entity.type
_entity.pdbx_description
1 polymer ?
#
loop_
_entity_poly.entity_id
_entity_poly.type
_entity_poly.pdbx_seq_one_letter_code
_entity_poly.pdbx_strand_id
1 'polypeptide(L)'
;MQNSRPFYSKYGEFFIALMILICIFSIATYLGKDGWGEQSTKGIGKPSRWCEMTQPGLVREPINTFSNLGFIVIGLLILIQIGRDENRATQSTNNPIIGRDLYAQFYGIAVIFLGPGSMAMHATHTNWGGWIDRVSMVCYI
;
A
#
# COMPACT_ATOMS: atom_id res chain seq x y z
N MET A 1 -17.10 -21.55 -26.58
CA MET A 1 -15.93 -21.79 -25.72
C MET A 1 -15.36 -20.43 -25.38
N GLN A 2 -15.48 -19.99 -24.12
CA GLN A 2 -14.97 -18.68 -23.70
C GLN A 2 -13.44 -18.78 -23.69
N ASN A 3 -12.77 -18.02 -24.55
CA ASN A 3 -11.30 -17.99 -24.60
C ASN A 3 -10.81 -17.37 -23.28
N SER A 4 -10.43 -18.20 -22.32
CA SER A 4 -9.89 -17.73 -21.05
C SER A 4 -8.55 -17.05 -21.31
N ARG A 5 -8.41 -15.82 -20.81
CA ARG A 5 -7.13 -15.10 -20.88
C ARG A 5 -6.04 -15.93 -20.18
N PRO A 6 -4.79 -15.87 -20.64
CA PRO A 6 -3.67 -16.48 -19.94
C PRO A 6 -3.57 -15.93 -18.51
N PHE A 7 -3.15 -16.78 -17.55
CA PHE A 7 -3.15 -16.48 -16.11
C PHE A 7 -2.56 -15.11 -15.74
N TYR A 8 -1.42 -14.74 -16.34
CA TYR A 8 -0.78 -13.44 -16.12
C TYR A 8 -1.61 -12.25 -16.61
N SER A 9 -2.37 -12.40 -17.70
CA SER A 9 -3.25 -11.36 -18.22
C SER A 9 -4.49 -11.17 -17.34
N LYS A 10 -4.93 -12.24 -16.67
CA LYS A 10 -6.07 -12.24 -15.75
C LYS A 10 -5.77 -11.54 -14.42
N TYR A 11 -4.54 -11.68 -13.92
CA TYR A 11 -4.10 -11.11 -12.64
C TYR A 11 -3.02 -10.03 -12.83
N GLY A 12 -3.02 -9.36 -13.99
CA GLY A 12 -1.96 -8.42 -14.36
C GLY A 12 -1.80 -7.28 -13.36
N GLU A 13 -2.90 -6.72 -12.89
CA GLU A 13 -2.94 -5.64 -11.89
C GLU A 13 -2.27 -6.07 -10.58
N PHE A 14 -2.55 -7.29 -10.13
CA PHE A 14 -1.94 -7.85 -8.92
C PHE A 14 -0.42 -7.96 -9.07
N PHE A 15 0.06 -8.50 -10.20
CA PHE A 15 1.50 -8.64 -10.43
C PHE A 15 2.20 -7.29 -10.56
N ILE A 16 1.59 -6.33 -11.25
CA ILE A 16 2.13 -4.97 -11.36
C ILE A 16 2.22 -4.33 -9.97
N ALA A 17 1.15 -4.40 -9.18
CA ALA A 17 1.14 -3.86 -7.82
C ALA A 17 2.21 -4.51 -6.93
N LEU A 18 2.37 -5.84 -7.01
CA LEU A 18 3.39 -6.57 -6.26
C LEU A 18 4.81 -6.11 -6.65
N MET A 19 5.10 -5.98 -7.94
CA MET A 19 6.40 -5.49 -8.42
C MET A 19 6.68 -4.07 -7.94
N ILE A 20 5.68 -3.19 -7.99
CA ILE A 20 5.80 -1.81 -7.49
C ILE A 20 6.09 -1.80 -5.99
N LEU A 21 5.38 -2.61 -5.19
CA LEU A 21 5.61 -2.72 -3.75
C LEU A 21 7.03 -3.20 -3.43
N ILE A 22 7.52 -4.23 -4.14
CA ILE A 22 8.90 -4.72 -4.00
C ILE A 22 9.89 -3.60 -4.30
N CYS A 23 9.67 -2.85 -5.39
CA CYS A 23 10.52 -1.71 -5.75
C CYS A 23 10.49 -0.63 -4.66
N ILE A 24 9.31 -0.24 -4.17
CA ILE A 24 9.15 0.77 -3.11
C ILE A 24 9.91 0.34 -1.84
N PHE A 25 9.73 -0.89 -1.37
CA PHE A 25 10.40 -1.36 -0.16
C PHE A 25 11.91 -1.51 -0.34
N SER A 26 12.36 -1.93 -1.53
CA SER A 26 13.79 -2.01 -1.85
C SER A 26 14.42 -0.62 -1.85
N ILE A 27 13.78 0.36 -2.50
CA ILE A 27 14.23 1.76 -2.54
C ILE A 27 14.23 2.35 -1.13
N ALA A 28 13.16 2.16 -0.35
CA ALA A 28 13.06 2.68 1.01
C ALA A 28 14.16 2.10 1.92
N THR A 29 14.43 0.79 1.83
CA THR A 29 15.50 0.14 2.58
C THR A 29 16.88 0.67 2.18
N TYR A 30 17.11 0.87 0.88
CA TYR A 30 18.36 1.42 0.38
C TYR A 30 18.59 2.87 0.82
N LEU A 31 17.57 3.73 0.71
CA LEU A 31 17.66 5.13 1.10
C LEU A 31 17.77 5.31 2.62
N GLY A 32 17.10 4.47 3.39
CA GLY A 32 17.10 4.54 4.85
C GLY A 32 18.25 3.81 5.55
N LYS A 33 19.20 3.22 4.81
CA LYS A 33 20.30 2.42 5.38
C LYS A 33 21.14 3.18 6.42
N ASP A 34 21.31 4.49 6.21
CA ASP A 34 22.05 5.40 7.10
C ASP A 34 21.09 6.20 8.02
N GLY A 35 19.79 5.87 8.01
CA GLY A 35 18.72 6.56 8.70
C GLY A 35 18.00 7.64 7.85
N TRP A 36 16.99 8.27 8.44
CA TRP A 36 16.11 9.24 7.77
C TRP A 36 16.42 10.72 8.11
N GLY A 37 17.69 11.00 8.42
CA GLY A 37 18.17 12.33 8.76
C GLY A 37 17.82 12.82 10.17
N GLU A 38 18.25 14.05 10.47
CA GLU A 38 18.22 14.62 11.82
C GLU A 38 16.81 14.71 12.42
N GLN A 39 15.81 15.07 11.59
CA GLN A 39 14.41 15.17 11.98
C GLN A 39 13.91 13.84 12.59
N SER A 40 14.24 12.73 11.93
CA SER A 40 13.86 11.39 12.37
C SER A 40 14.57 10.99 13.66
N THR A 41 15.87 11.25 13.75
CA THR A 41 16.69 10.82 14.89
C THR A 41 16.37 11.55 16.19
N LYS A 42 15.87 12.79 16.14
CA LYS A 42 15.50 13.58 17.34
C LYS A 42 14.40 12.94 18.20
N GLY A 43 13.58 12.08 17.59
CA GLY A 43 12.49 11.39 18.26
C GLY A 43 12.95 10.21 19.12
N ILE A 44 14.07 9.56 18.77
CA ILE A 44 14.46 8.24 19.32
C ILE A 44 14.45 8.23 20.85
N GLY A 45 13.87 7.17 21.41
CA GLY A 45 13.77 6.96 22.86
C GLY A 45 12.65 7.76 23.52
N LYS A 46 11.84 8.49 22.74
CA LYS A 46 10.66 9.22 23.23
C LYS A 46 9.38 8.59 22.69
N PRO A 47 8.28 8.60 23.46
CA PRO A 47 6.96 8.27 22.94
C PRO A 47 6.58 9.26 21.84
N SER A 48 6.08 8.75 20.73
CA SER A 48 5.51 9.55 19.66
C SER A 48 4.14 10.12 20.05
N ARG A 49 3.57 10.94 19.17
CA ARG A 49 2.17 11.38 19.28
C ARG A 49 1.16 10.22 19.14
N TRP A 50 1.57 9.09 18.58
CA TRP A 50 0.75 7.88 18.39
C TRP A 50 1.02 6.81 19.46
N CYS A 51 1.58 7.24 20.60
CA CYS A 51 1.76 6.41 21.79
C CYS A 51 2.69 5.19 21.60
N GLU A 52 3.50 5.16 20.54
CA GLU A 52 4.57 4.17 20.37
C GLU A 52 5.94 4.81 20.63
N MET A 53 6.81 4.09 21.34
CA MET A 53 8.17 4.57 21.59
C MET A 53 9.01 4.43 20.34
N THR A 54 9.60 5.53 19.89
CA THR A 54 10.42 5.53 18.68
C THR A 54 11.78 4.85 18.91
N GLN A 55 12.13 3.95 17.99
CA GLN A 55 13.31 3.09 18.09
C GLN A 55 14.45 3.53 17.15
N PRO A 56 15.70 3.18 17.46
CA PRO A 56 16.80 3.26 16.50
C PRO A 56 16.58 2.28 15.32
N GLY A 57 17.29 2.51 14.21
CA GLY A 57 17.18 1.68 13.00
C GLY A 57 16.30 2.29 11.90
N LEU A 58 15.93 1.44 10.92
CA LEU A 58 15.19 1.83 9.71
C LEU A 58 13.74 2.23 10.01
N VAL A 59 13.12 1.62 11.03
CA VAL A 59 11.70 1.79 11.36
C VAL A 59 11.59 2.38 12.76
N ARG A 60 11.09 3.62 12.87
CA ARG A 60 10.93 4.30 14.16
C ARG A 60 9.82 3.69 15.01
N GLU A 61 8.66 3.43 14.42
CA GLU A 61 7.50 2.86 15.13
C GLU A 61 7.13 1.51 14.51
N PRO A 62 7.74 0.39 14.95
CA PRO A 62 7.49 -0.93 14.38
C PRO A 62 6.02 -1.33 14.30
N ILE A 63 5.26 -1.18 15.38
CA ILE A 63 3.87 -1.66 15.43
C ILE A 63 2.97 -0.80 14.55
N ASN A 64 3.07 0.53 14.66
CA ASN A 64 2.33 1.45 13.80
C ASN A 64 2.76 1.35 12.32
N THR A 65 4.00 0.99 12.04
CA THR A 65 4.46 0.74 10.65
C THR A 65 3.92 -0.58 10.12
N PHE A 66 4.16 -1.71 10.79
CA PHE A 66 3.85 -3.03 10.23
C PHE A 66 2.37 -3.40 10.27
N SER A 67 1.57 -2.80 11.15
CA SER A 67 0.11 -2.94 11.11
C SER A 67 -0.50 -2.52 9.77
N ASN A 68 0.14 -1.59 9.04
CA ASN A 68 -0.28 -1.16 7.71
C ASN A 68 -0.11 -2.23 6.61
N LEU A 69 0.56 -3.36 6.90
CA LEU A 69 0.58 -4.51 5.99
C LEU A 69 -0.84 -5.04 5.74
N GLY A 70 -1.76 -4.86 6.68
CA GLY A 70 -3.17 -5.22 6.51
C GLY A 70 -3.80 -4.56 5.28
N PHE A 71 -3.58 -3.26 5.07
CA PHE A 71 -4.09 -2.55 3.89
C PHE A 71 -3.50 -3.10 2.59
N ILE A 72 -2.21 -3.39 2.56
CA ILE A 72 -1.55 -3.99 1.39
C ILE A 72 -2.17 -5.34 1.07
N VAL A 73 -2.31 -6.21 2.07
CA VAL A 73 -2.90 -7.55 1.89
C VAL A 73 -4.33 -7.44 1.35
N ILE A 74 -5.18 -6.60 1.96
CA ILE A 74 -6.57 -6.43 1.51
C ILE A 74 -6.63 -5.85 0.10
N GLY A 75 -5.84 -4.83 -0.22
CA GLY A 75 -5.81 -4.25 -1.55
C GLY A 75 -5.34 -5.25 -2.63
N LEU A 76 -4.34 -6.08 -2.32
CA LEU A 76 -3.93 -7.17 -3.21
C LEU A 76 -5.03 -8.23 -3.39
N LEU A 77 -5.78 -8.57 -2.33
CA LEU A 77 -6.92 -9.47 -2.42
C LEU A 77 -8.05 -8.89 -3.29
N ILE A 78 -8.28 -7.57 -3.25
CA ILE A 78 -9.22 -6.89 -4.15
C ILE A 78 -8.78 -7.07 -5.61
N LEU A 79 -7.50 -6.86 -5.93
CA LEU A 79 -6.99 -7.04 -7.30
C LEU A 79 -7.08 -8.51 -7.76
N ILE A 80 -6.86 -9.48 -6.86
CA ILE A 80 -7.10 -10.90 -7.14
C ILE A 80 -8.59 -11.15 -7.44
N GLN A 81 -9.48 -10.54 -6.65
CA GLN A 81 -10.92 -10.69 -6.84
C GLN A 81 -11.39 -10.11 -8.17
N ILE A 82 -10.86 -8.94 -8.57
CA ILE A 82 -11.10 -8.34 -9.89
C ILE A 82 -10.70 -9.28 -11.02
N GLY A 83 -9.51 -9.89 -10.92
CA GLY A 83 -9.06 -10.89 -11.89
C GLY A 83 -9.98 -12.11 -11.94
N ARG A 84 -10.54 -12.55 -10.80
CA ARG A 84 -11.53 -13.64 -10.74
C ARG A 84 -12.87 -13.26 -11.38
N ASP A 85 -13.31 -12.02 -11.18
CA ASP A 85 -14.61 -11.52 -11.65
C ASP A 85 -14.61 -11.05 -13.12
N GLU A 86 -13.48 -11.15 -13.84
CA GLU A 86 -13.38 -10.76 -15.25
C GLU A 86 -14.46 -11.39 -16.16
N ASN A 87 -14.87 -12.63 -15.88
CA ASN A 87 -15.93 -13.31 -16.63
C ASN A 87 -17.35 -12.81 -16.30
N ARG A 88 -17.54 -12.10 -15.18
CA ARG A 88 -18.83 -11.54 -14.73
C ARG A 88 -19.12 -10.16 -15.31
N ALA A 89 -18.19 -9.54 -16.02
CA ALA A 89 -18.44 -8.31 -16.80
C ALA A 89 -19.55 -8.47 -17.87
N THR A 90 -19.97 -9.70 -18.16
CA THR A 90 -21.11 -10.02 -19.03
C THR A 90 -22.46 -10.08 -18.31
N GLN A 91 -22.48 -9.95 -16.98
CA GLN A 91 -23.71 -9.95 -16.18
C GLN A 91 -24.23 -8.53 -15.99
N SER A 92 -25.52 -8.34 -16.26
CA SER A 92 -26.28 -7.07 -16.30
C SER A 92 -26.46 -6.41 -14.93
N THR A 93 -25.37 -6.15 -14.20
CA THR A 93 -25.38 -5.33 -12.99
C THR A 93 -24.55 -4.08 -13.27
N ASN A 94 -25.18 -2.89 -13.28
CA ASN A 94 -24.53 -1.58 -13.40
C ASN A 94 -23.71 -1.21 -12.14
N ASN A 95 -23.02 -2.18 -11.52
CA ASN A 95 -22.24 -1.98 -10.30
C ASN A 95 -20.75 -1.82 -10.65
N PRO A 96 -20.17 -0.62 -10.47
CA PRO A 96 -18.78 -0.33 -10.84
C PRO A 96 -17.73 -1.00 -9.93
N ILE A 97 -18.15 -1.72 -8.89
CA ILE A 97 -17.25 -2.45 -7.98
C ILE A 97 -17.09 -3.92 -8.39
N ILE A 98 -17.87 -4.40 -9.36
CA ILE A 98 -17.85 -5.81 -9.81
C ILE A 98 -17.08 -5.93 -11.13
N GLY A 99 -16.23 -6.96 -11.23
CA GLY A 99 -15.48 -7.26 -12.45
C GLY A 99 -14.27 -6.34 -12.65
N ARG A 100 -13.78 -6.28 -13.89
CA ARG A 100 -12.58 -5.50 -14.28
C ARG A 100 -12.91 -4.06 -14.63
N ASP A 101 -13.75 -3.43 -13.80
CA ASP A 101 -14.07 -2.02 -13.90
C ASP A 101 -12.88 -1.15 -13.45
N LEU A 102 -12.78 0.07 -13.98
CA LEU A 102 -11.72 1.00 -13.59
C LEU A 102 -11.88 1.47 -12.15
N TYR A 103 -13.10 1.70 -11.69
CA TYR A 103 -13.38 2.14 -10.33
C TYR A 103 -12.91 1.11 -9.30
N ALA A 104 -13.25 -0.16 -9.51
CA ALA A 104 -12.78 -1.27 -8.66
C ALA A 104 -11.25 -1.35 -8.60
N GLN A 105 -10.58 -1.19 -9.75
CA GLN A 105 -9.10 -1.20 -9.83
C GLN A 105 -8.49 -0.02 -9.07
N PHE A 106 -8.99 1.20 -9.30
CA PHE A 106 -8.51 2.39 -8.60
C PHE A 106 -8.70 2.28 -7.09
N TYR A 107 -9.85 1.77 -6.64
CA TYR A 107 -10.10 1.53 -5.22
C TYR A 107 -9.10 0.52 -4.64
N GLY A 108 -8.89 -0.62 -5.30
CA GLY A 108 -7.89 -1.60 -4.89
C GLY A 108 -6.48 -1.01 -4.78
N ILE A 109 -6.07 -0.19 -5.76
CA ILE A 109 -4.78 0.52 -5.75
C ILE A 109 -4.71 1.55 -4.61
N ALA A 110 -5.78 2.30 -4.36
CA ALA A 110 -5.84 3.26 -3.26
C ALA A 110 -5.72 2.59 -1.89
N VAL A 111 -6.37 1.43 -1.70
CA VAL A 111 -6.23 0.60 -0.49
C VAL A 111 -4.78 0.12 -0.34
N ILE A 112 -4.12 -0.34 -1.42
CA ILE A 112 -2.70 -0.71 -1.38
C ILE A 112 -1.84 0.51 -1.00
N PHE A 113 -2.08 1.67 -1.60
CA PHE A 113 -1.28 2.88 -1.39
C PHE A 113 -1.33 3.39 0.05
N LEU A 114 -2.47 3.26 0.74
CA LEU A 114 -2.61 3.58 2.15
C LEU A 114 -1.56 2.86 3.02
N GLY A 115 -1.21 1.62 2.67
CA GLY A 115 -0.20 0.84 3.38
C GLY A 115 1.18 1.50 3.40
N PRO A 116 1.92 1.57 2.27
CA PRO A 116 3.21 2.24 2.20
C PRO A 116 3.15 3.74 2.53
N GLY A 117 2.03 4.40 2.26
CA GLY A 117 1.85 5.81 2.58
C GLY A 117 1.92 6.07 4.08
N SER A 118 1.17 5.29 4.87
CA SER A 118 1.21 5.40 6.32
C SER A 118 2.51 4.85 6.93
N MET A 119 3.05 3.76 6.36
CA MET A 119 4.38 3.26 6.73
C MET A 119 5.46 4.33 6.55
N ALA A 120 5.41 5.15 5.49
CA ALA A 120 6.41 6.20 5.28
C ALA A 120 6.43 7.22 6.43
N MET A 121 5.29 7.53 7.05
CA MET A 121 5.26 8.41 8.20
C MET A 121 5.80 7.72 9.47
N HIS A 122 5.26 6.55 9.81
CA HIS A 122 5.62 5.82 11.04
C HIS A 122 7.04 5.26 11.03
N ALA A 123 7.54 4.83 9.87
CA ALA A 123 8.90 4.31 9.74
C ALA A 123 9.93 5.43 9.78
N THR A 124 9.64 6.60 9.20
CA THR A 124 10.65 7.64 8.99
C THR A 124 10.57 8.80 9.98
N HIS A 125 9.39 9.14 10.53
CA HIS A 125 9.17 10.34 11.36
C HIS A 125 9.60 11.65 10.68
N THR A 126 9.38 11.75 9.36
CA THR A 126 9.72 12.93 8.56
C THR A 126 8.49 13.70 8.09
N ASN A 127 8.67 14.99 7.76
CA ASN A 127 7.58 15.82 7.23
C ASN A 127 7.06 15.31 5.88
N TRP A 128 7.96 14.84 5.02
CA TRP A 128 7.58 14.28 3.72
C TRP A 128 6.85 12.95 3.89
N GLY A 129 7.29 12.09 4.83
CA GLY A 129 6.57 10.85 5.16
C GLY A 129 5.16 11.15 5.66
N GLY A 130 5.00 12.14 6.55
CA GLY A 130 3.70 12.60 7.01
C GLY A 130 2.83 13.27 5.93
N TRP A 131 3.44 13.85 4.88
CA TRP A 131 2.68 14.33 3.72
C TRP A 131 2.14 13.16 2.88
N ILE A 132 2.96 12.14 2.60
CA ILE A 132 2.54 10.95 1.85
C ILE A 132 1.40 10.22 2.59
N ASP A 133 1.51 10.06 3.90
CA ASP A 133 0.46 9.46 4.74
C ASP A 133 -0.89 10.15 4.54
N ARG A 134 -0.94 11.49 4.66
CA ARG A 134 -2.16 12.27 4.42
C ARG A 134 -2.71 12.14 3.00
N VAL A 135 -1.83 12.17 1.99
CA VAL A 135 -2.26 11.99 0.59
C VAL A 135 -2.87 10.60 0.41
N SER A 136 -2.26 9.57 0.99
CA SER A 136 -2.76 8.20 0.90
C SER A 136 -4.13 8.01 1.55
N MET A 137 -4.39 8.68 2.69
CA MET A 137 -5.71 8.70 3.32
C MET A 137 -6.77 9.35 2.42
N VAL A 138 -6.44 10.50 1.80
CA VAL A 138 -7.36 11.20 0.89
C VAL A 138 -7.65 10.37 -0.37
N CYS A 139 -6.67 9.64 -0.90
CA CYS A 139 -6.90 8.75 -2.04
C CYS A 139 -7.79 7.55 -1.68
N TYR A 140 -7.77 7.09 -0.43
CA TYR A 140 -8.53 5.93 0.04
C TYR A 140 -10.02 6.22 0.28
N ILE A 141 -10.36 7.45 0.66
CA ILE A 141 -11.72 7.91 0.99
C ILE A 141 -12.44 8.39 -0.29
#